data_AF-A3MU23-F1
#
_entry.id   AF-A3MU23-F1
#
_cell.length_a   1.000
_cell.length_b   1.000
_cell.length_c   1.000
_cell.angle_alpha   90.00
_cell.angle_beta   90.00
_cell.angle_gamma   90.00
#
_symmetry.space_group_name_H-M   'P 1'
#
loop_
_entity.id
_entity.type
_entity.pdbx_description
1 polymer ?
#
loop_
_entity_poly.entity_id
_entity_poly.type
_entity_poly.pdbx_seq_one_letter_code
_entity_poly.pdbx_strand_id
1 'polypeptide(L)' 'MKCPYCGSEDVEAVKSWEMPKMGYRVTHYRCRRCGGLFNHYVGRGREFVLRVGPRRQVSQ' A
#
# COMPACT_ATOMS: atom_id res chain seq x y z
N MET A 1 -1.66 6.61 -9.34
CA MET A 1 -1.92 5.41 -8.51
C MET A 1 -3.42 5.34 -8.27
N LYS A 2 -4.05 4.17 -8.41
CA LYS A 2 -5.51 4.03 -8.26
C LYS A 2 -5.84 3.27 -6.98
N CYS A 3 -6.76 3.79 -6.18
CA CYS A 3 -7.20 3.15 -4.95
C CYS A 3 -7.82 1.78 -5.27
N PRO A 4 -7.30 0.67 -4.71
CA PRO A 4 -7.78 -0.68 -4.99
C PRO A 4 -9.15 -0.98 -4.35
N TYR A 5 -9.69 -0.05 -3.57
CA TYR A 5 -11.00 -0.18 -2.91
C TYR A 5 -12.12 0.51 -3.67
N CYS A 6 -11.92 1.76 -4.11
CA CYS A 6 -12.97 2.58 -4.72
C CYS A 6 -12.63 3.08 -6.13
N GLY A 7 -11.43 2.78 -6.65
CA GLY A 7 -11.00 3.20 -7.97
C GLY A 7 -10.64 4.69 -8.12
N SER A 8 -10.67 5.49 -7.04
CA SER A 8 -10.25 6.90 -7.11
C SER A 8 -8.73 7.03 -7.30
N GLU A 9 -8.31 8.04 -8.05
CA GLU A 9 -6.89 8.42 -8.20
C GLU A 9 -6.43 9.43 -7.14
N ASP A 10 -7.35 9.96 -6.34
CA ASP A 10 -7.07 10.87 -5.23
C ASP A 10 -6.53 10.08 -4.02
N VAL A 11 -5.24 9.77 -4.12
CA VAL A 11 -4.48 9.00 -3.14
C VAL A 11 -3.19 9.71 -2.78
N GLU A 12 -2.87 9.68 -1.49
CA GLU A 12 -1.71 10.34 -0.90
C GLU A 12 -0.67 9.31 -0.48
N ALA A 13 0.59 9.52 -0.87
CA ALA A 13 1.71 8.74 -0.35
C ALA A 13 2.01 9.18 1.08
N VAL A 14 1.84 8.27 2.04
CA VAL A 14 2.00 8.54 3.48
C VAL A 14 3.45 8.27 3.92
N LYS A 15 4.03 7.15 3.49
CA LYS A 15 5.40 6.75 3.84
C LYS A 15 5.96 5.81 2.79
N SER A 16 7.27 5.87 2.56
CA SER A 16 7.97 4.86 1.75
C SER A 16 9.11 4.23 2.53
N TRP A 17 9.46 2.99 2.21
CA TRP A 17 10.64 2.30 2.73
C TRP A 17 11.17 1.25 1.75
N GLU A 18 12.45 0.94 1.87
CA GLU A 18 13.09 -0.14 1.14
C GLU A 18 12.96 -1.46 1.92
N MET A 19 12.70 -2.56 1.20
CA MET A 19 12.77 -3.93 1.70
C MET A 19 13.91 -4.66 0.98
N PRO A 20 15.19 -4.36 1.30
CA PRO A 20 16.34 -4.85 0.53
C PRO A 20 16.42 -6.38 0.48
N LYS A 21 16.08 -7.07 1.58
CA LYS A 21 16.04 -8.55 1.62
C LYS A 21 15.01 -9.14 0.64
N MET A 22 13.93 -8.42 0.36
CA MET A 22 12.87 -8.86 -0.55
C MET A 22 13.03 -8.28 -1.95
N GLY A 23 13.89 -7.27 -2.13
CA GLY A 23 14.16 -6.59 -3.39
C GLY A 23 13.07 -5.62 -3.84
N TYR A 24 12.31 -5.02 -2.91
CA TYR A 24 11.21 -4.11 -3.22
C TYR A 24 11.33 -2.78 -2.51
N ARG A 25 10.99 -1.70 -3.22
CA ARG A 25 10.56 -0.43 -2.62
C ARG A 25 9.07 -0.48 -2.36
N VAL A 26 8.65 -0.06 -1.18
CA VAL A 26 7.24 -0.03 -0.78
C VAL A 26 6.83 1.39 -0.49
N THR A 27 5.70 1.81 -1.05
CA THR A 27 5.03 3.07 -0.70
C THR A 27 3.66 2.78 -0.13
N HIS A 28 3.42 3.24 1.09
CA HIS A 28 2.13 3.21 1.75
C HIS A 28 1.29 4.40 1.31
N TYR A 29 0.07 4.14 0.87
CA TYR A 29 -0.89 5.13 0.40
C TYR A 29 -2.14 5.15 1.26
N ARG A 30 -2.73 6.34 1.38
CA ARG A 30 -4.09 6.57 1.88
C ARG A 30 -4.94 7.18 0.77
N CYS A 31 -6.09 6.59 0.49
CA CYS A 31 -7.07 7.22 -0.39
C CYS A 31 -7.79 8.35 0.35
N ARG A 32 -7.77 9.56 -0.22
CA ARG A 32 -8.46 10.73 0.37
C ARG A 32 -9.97 10.66 0.20
N ARG A 33 -10.47 9.90 -0.79
CA ARG A 33 -11.91 9.69 -1.03
C ARG A 33 -12.57 8.70 -0.07
N CYS A 34 -11.97 7.53 0.18
CA CYS A 34 -12.59 6.47 0.98
C CYS A 34 -11.82 6.08 2.24
N GLY A 35 -10.69 6.72 2.52
CA GLY A 35 -9.83 6.41 3.67
C GLY A 35 -9.05 5.09 3.57
N GLY A 36 -9.22 4.34 2.48
CA GLY A 36 -8.58 3.03 2.31
C GLY A 36 -7.05 3.12 2.31
N LEU A 37 -6.41 2.20 3.04
CA LEU A 37 -4.97 2.10 3.17
C LEU A 37 -4.44 0.93 2.34
N PHE A 38 -3.38 1.15 1.58
CA PHE A 38 -2.78 0.10 0.75
C PHE A 38 -1.30 0.35 0.52
N ASN A 39 -0.57 -0.71 0.22
CA ASN A 39 0.85 -0.66 -0.12
C ASN A 39 1.05 -0.91 -1.61
N HIS A 40 1.92 -0.14 -2.22
CA HIS A 40 2.41 -0.32 -3.58
C HIS A 40 3.85 -0.83 -3.53
N TYR A 41 4.11 -1.96 -4.17
CA TYR A 41 5.42 -2.61 -4.23
C TYR A 41 5.99 -2.49 -5.63
N VAL A 42 7.23 -2.00 -5.74
CA VAL A 42 7.97 -1.90 -7.00
C VAL A 42 9.34 -2.53 -6.81
N GLY A 43 9.70 -3.49 -7.65
CA GLY A 43 11.02 -4.15 -7.58
C GLY A 43 11.04 -5.50 -8.28
N ARG A 44 12.24 -6.04 -8.53
CA ARG A 44 12.44 -7.35 -9.16
C ARG A 44 11.69 -7.55 -10.48
N GLY A 45 11.52 -6.48 -11.26
CA GLY A 45 10.75 -6.49 -12.52
C GLY A 45 9.24 -6.68 -12.32
N ARG A 46 8.72 -6.49 -11.11
CA ARG A 46 7.30 -6.62 -10.77
C ARG A 46 6.78 -5.36 -10.08
N GLU A 47 5.49 -5.15 -10.25
CA GLU A 47 4.74 -4.08 -9.63
C GLU A 47 3.37 -4.60 -9.19
N PHE A 48 3.01 -4.42 -7.93
CA PHE A 48 1.71 -4.85 -7.40
C PHE A 48 1.25 -4.04 -6.20
N VAL A 49 -0.05 -4.13 -5.91
CA VAL A 49 -0.70 -3.44 -4.79
C VAL A 49 -1.28 -4.46 -3.81
N LEU A 50 -1.04 -4.26 -2.53
CA LEU A 50 -1.66 -5.02 -1.45
C LEU A 50 -2.57 -4.10 -0.62
N ARG A 51 -3.83 -4.52 -0.46
CA ARG A 51 -4.79 -3.90 0.45
C ARG A 51 -4.33 -4.11 1.90
N VAL A 52 -4.30 -3.05 2.71
CA VAL A 52 -4.03 -3.16 4.14
C VAL A 52 -5.37 -3.32 4.84
N GLY A 53 -5.70 -4.56 5.23
CA GLY A 53 -6.90 -4.85 6.01
C GLY A 53 -6.76 -4.39 7.47
N PRO A 54 -7.86 -4.38 8.25
CA PRO A 54 -7.78 -4.21 9.70
C PRO A 54 -6.82 -5.27 10.25
N ARG A 55 -5.83 -4.84 11.04
CA ARG A 55 -4.98 -5.79 11.76
C ARG A 55 -5.93 -6.61 12.64
N ARG A 56 -6.00 -7.93 12.44
CA ARG A 56 -6.48 -8.81 13.50
C ARG A 56 -5.55 -8.54 14.68
N GLN A 57 -6.04 -7.81 15.69
CA GLN A 57 -5.39 -7.84 16.99
C GLN A 57 -5.45 -9.29 17.42
N VAL A 58 -4.30 -9.97 17.38
CA VAL A 58 -4.15 -11.22 18.11
C VAL A 58 -4.11 -10.77 19.56
N SER A 59 -5.27 -10.82 20.23
CA SER A 59 -5.34 -10.73 21.68
C SER A 59 -4.50 -11.87 22.23
N GLN A 60 -3.42 -11.51 22.93
CA GLN A 60 -2.61 -12.45 23.73
C GLN A 60 -3.41 -12.89 24.96
#